data_AF-A0A3M6UUX6-F1
#
_entry.id   AF-A0A3M6UUX6-F1
#
_cell.length_a   1.000
_cell.length_b   1.000
_cell.length_c   1.000
_cell.angle_alpha   90.00
_cell.angle_beta   90.00
_cell.angle_gamma   90.00
#
_symmetry.space_group_name_H-M   'P 1'
#
loop_
_entity.id
_entity.type
_entity.pdbx_description
1 polymer ?
#
loop_
_entity_poly.entity_id
_entity_poly.type
_entity_poly.pdbx_seq_one_letter_code
_entity_poly.pdbx_strand_id
1 'polypeptide(L)'
;MGKLSIVWSDRSNQSSLKKEVKEEFHKPRSRQCSNHDIIKEPNRSVSFNSSGAETVCSKENFILGRWIRFTGSGGTVIPDNPPQPHHCGTINPGWIKGGHPSESEGVVNRQLCFVNGDDNCEFDSYEISIRNFGKYYVYRPPNITKCSLGLCTKILHGCFYKPVGVASSTIIPDRQMTASSFWKEKINCGAMYGRLFNVSGFGWCAGDNRTTDKSNWLQVDLGKEFYVGAVATQGGAWRSYTTDFKLFYSSDEGTWQAYQNGNGKEVEFHRKKGLGVDRHKLRIPVVARYIRFYPTKHILWDCLRVEVYGIFKGELILSKYNERILKCYTAVSSVKVNAKTTKEHHEPECHPCVYRKLNEAYRYWNHTNHPYLGYDKDKLTNGQWYRFTGRAGVMMANYCIPHLSCNAHMAGWINGSHPMRTYQLVSTTVCFHWNQNCCYISYPVEIMNCKGFYVYKLQKPGDSRARHCGVKDSPPPQGETEARELLLKPDTNRVL
;
A
#
# COMPACT_ATOMS: atom_id res chain seq x y z
N MET A 1 -42.04 67.05 0.98
CA MET A 1 -42.92 66.59 -0.12
C MET A 1 -42.24 65.37 -0.73
N GLY A 2 -42.79 64.18 -0.91
CA GLY A 2 -44.07 63.54 -0.66
C GLY A 2 -43.97 62.16 -1.35
N LYS A 3 -44.35 61.10 -0.63
CA LYS A 3 -44.76 59.74 -1.06
C LYS A 3 -44.13 59.11 -2.32
N LEU A 4 -43.57 57.91 -2.15
CA LEU A 4 -43.91 56.81 -3.08
C LEU A 4 -44.24 55.54 -2.29
N SER A 5 -45.36 54.94 -2.67
CA SER A 5 -46.09 53.89 -1.97
C SER A 5 -45.80 52.51 -2.58
N ILE A 6 -45.61 51.53 -1.69
CA ILE A 6 -46.22 50.17 -1.64
C ILE A 6 -46.23 49.29 -2.93
N VAL A 7 -45.38 48.25 -2.88
CA VAL A 7 -45.55 46.77 -3.12
C VAL A 7 -46.91 46.22 -3.66
N TRP A 8 -47.11 45.09 -4.38
CA TRP A 8 -46.45 43.81 -4.73
C TRP A 8 -46.99 43.34 -6.11
N SER A 9 -46.25 42.62 -6.95
CA SER A 9 -46.28 41.16 -7.15
C SER A 9 -45.57 40.91 -8.51
N ASP A 10 -44.92 39.81 -8.84
CA ASP A 10 -45.38 38.44 -8.69
C ASP A 10 -44.23 37.44 -8.88
N ARG A 11 -44.42 36.26 -8.30
CA ARG A 11 -43.54 35.10 -8.32
C ARG A 11 -43.58 34.44 -9.70
N SER A 12 -42.53 34.60 -10.51
CA SER A 12 -42.43 33.76 -11.72
C SER A 12 -41.02 33.40 -12.18
N ASN A 13 -39.95 33.72 -11.43
CA ASN A 13 -38.58 33.48 -11.92
C ASN A 13 -37.65 32.68 -10.97
N GLN A 14 -38.21 31.80 -10.13
CA GLN A 14 -37.43 30.84 -9.33
C GLN A 14 -37.54 29.37 -9.83
N SER A 15 -38.19 29.11 -10.98
CA SER A 15 -38.33 27.75 -11.53
C SER A 15 -37.28 27.40 -12.60
N SER A 16 -36.57 28.38 -13.17
CA SER A 16 -35.53 28.19 -14.19
C SER A 16 -34.14 27.89 -13.59
N LEU A 17 -33.80 28.50 -12.44
CA LEU A 17 -32.50 28.30 -11.76
C LEU A 17 -32.41 27.03 -10.88
N LYS A 18 -33.52 26.28 -10.70
CA LYS A 18 -33.53 24.99 -9.99
C LYS A 18 -33.45 23.77 -10.91
N LYS A 19 -33.47 23.96 -12.24
CA LYS A 19 -33.33 22.86 -13.21
C LYS A 19 -31.88 22.60 -13.65
N GLU A 20 -31.01 23.61 -13.65
CA GLU A 20 -29.61 23.44 -14.10
C GLU A 20 -28.65 22.89 -13.02
N VAL A 21 -29.05 22.83 -11.75
CA VAL A 21 -28.20 22.26 -10.66
C VAL A 21 -28.53 20.78 -10.37
N LYS A 22 -29.41 20.14 -11.13
CA LYS A 22 -29.80 18.72 -10.95
C LYS A 22 -29.33 17.75 -12.04
N GLU A 23 -28.56 18.20 -13.03
CA GLU A 23 -28.06 17.35 -14.12
C GLU A 23 -26.55 17.04 -14.10
N GLU A 24 -25.86 17.27 -12.97
CA GLU A 24 -24.45 16.83 -12.81
C GLU A 24 -24.25 15.64 -11.85
N PHE A 25 -25.32 15.11 -11.25
CA PHE A 25 -25.25 13.89 -10.45
C PHE A 25 -25.92 12.72 -11.18
N HIS A 26 -25.05 11.83 -11.67
CA HIS A 26 -25.31 10.56 -12.37
C HIS A 26 -25.25 10.64 -13.91
N LYS A 27 -24.03 10.75 -14.45
CA LYS A 27 -23.73 10.04 -15.71
C LYS A 27 -24.22 8.60 -15.53
N PRO A 28 -25.07 8.06 -16.42
CA PRO A 28 -25.55 6.68 -16.29
C PRO A 28 -24.32 5.78 -16.16
N ARG A 29 -24.22 5.06 -15.03
CA ARG A 29 -23.17 4.05 -14.82
C ARG A 29 -23.22 3.15 -16.05
N SER A 30 -22.12 3.11 -16.81
CA SER A 30 -22.00 2.20 -17.96
C SER A 30 -22.42 0.80 -17.49
N ARG A 31 -23.25 0.09 -18.27
CA ARG A 31 -23.72 -1.26 -17.89
C ARG A 31 -22.56 -2.19 -17.55
N GLN A 32 -21.39 -2.01 -18.20
CA GLN A 32 -20.16 -2.76 -17.94
C GLN A 32 -19.52 -2.47 -16.56
N CYS A 33 -19.89 -1.37 -15.90
CA CYS A 33 -19.39 -1.01 -14.57
C CYS A 33 -20.02 -1.86 -13.46
N SER A 34 -21.21 -2.43 -13.71
CA SER A 34 -21.96 -3.26 -12.74
C SER A 34 -22.20 -4.69 -13.23
N ASN A 35 -22.21 -4.93 -14.54
CA ASN A 35 -22.41 -6.24 -15.16
C ASN A 35 -21.08 -6.81 -15.67
N HIS A 36 -20.25 -7.27 -14.73
CA HIS A 36 -19.01 -8.00 -15.01
C HIS A 36 -18.84 -9.16 -14.03
N ASP A 37 -18.27 -10.25 -14.48
CA ASP A 37 -17.97 -11.40 -13.62
C ASP A 37 -16.65 -11.16 -12.87
N ILE A 38 -16.56 -11.63 -11.63
CA ILE A 38 -15.38 -11.39 -10.79
C ILE A 38 -14.54 -12.67 -10.70
N ILE A 39 -13.28 -12.55 -11.08
CA ILE A 39 -12.29 -13.63 -11.07
C ILE A 39 -11.31 -13.38 -9.91
N LYS A 40 -11.06 -14.40 -9.08
CA LYS A 40 -10.34 -14.26 -7.79
C LYS A 40 -9.23 -15.28 -7.55
N GLU A 41 -9.04 -16.21 -8.48
CA GLU A 41 -8.19 -17.37 -8.26
C GLU A 41 -6.72 -16.96 -7.98
N PRO A 42 -6.15 -17.33 -6.81
CA PRO A 42 -4.79 -16.93 -6.43
C PRO A 42 -3.69 -17.47 -7.34
N ASN A 43 -3.91 -18.64 -7.95
CA ASN A 43 -2.95 -19.30 -8.83
C ASN A 43 -2.72 -18.52 -10.13
N ARG A 44 -3.58 -17.55 -10.50
CA ARG A 44 -3.39 -16.67 -11.66
C ARG A 44 -2.29 -15.63 -11.51
N SER A 45 -1.59 -15.59 -10.37
CA SER A 45 -0.47 -14.66 -10.21
C SER A 45 0.69 -15.02 -11.12
N VAL A 46 1.27 -14.03 -11.79
CA VAL A 46 2.56 -14.20 -12.49
C VAL A 46 3.69 -14.69 -11.58
N SER A 47 3.53 -14.58 -10.25
CA SER A 47 4.48 -15.11 -9.26
C SER A 47 4.18 -16.56 -8.82
N PHE A 48 3.08 -17.15 -9.27
CA PHE A 48 2.73 -18.53 -8.95
C PHE A 48 3.41 -19.45 -9.96
N ASN A 49 4.33 -20.29 -9.48
CA ASN A 49 5.03 -21.27 -10.30
C ASN A 49 4.19 -22.57 -10.34
N SER A 50 3.94 -23.08 -11.55
CA SER A 50 3.11 -24.27 -11.79
C SER A 50 3.92 -25.57 -11.85
N SER A 51 5.23 -25.53 -11.53
CA SER A 51 6.11 -26.71 -11.55
C SER A 51 5.69 -27.75 -10.51
N GLY A 52 4.79 -28.66 -10.89
CA GLY A 52 4.41 -29.85 -10.11
C GLY A 52 2.93 -30.01 -9.76
N ALA A 53 2.04 -29.08 -10.15
CA ALA A 53 0.60 -29.17 -9.85
C ALA A 53 -0.22 -29.12 -11.15
N GLU A 54 -1.28 -29.92 -11.20
CA GLU A 54 -2.24 -30.01 -12.32
C GLU A 54 -2.52 -28.64 -12.95
N THR A 55 -2.18 -28.52 -14.24
CA THR A 55 -2.50 -27.36 -15.06
C THR A 55 -3.99 -27.07 -14.95
N VAL A 56 -4.36 -25.94 -14.36
CA VAL A 56 -5.78 -25.56 -14.27
C VAL A 56 -6.22 -25.11 -15.66
N CYS A 57 -6.97 -25.96 -16.35
CA CYS A 57 -7.49 -25.64 -17.67
C CYS A 57 -8.36 -24.37 -17.60
N SER A 58 -7.95 -23.31 -18.29
CA SER A 58 -8.68 -22.04 -18.34
C SER A 58 -10.05 -22.12 -19.01
N LYS A 59 -10.35 -23.25 -19.67
CA LYS A 59 -11.58 -23.47 -20.45
C LYS A 59 -12.84 -23.43 -19.60
N GLU A 60 -12.75 -23.69 -18.29
CA GLU A 60 -13.91 -23.78 -17.41
C GLU A 60 -14.34 -22.42 -16.80
N ASN A 61 -13.54 -21.35 -16.93
CA ASN A 61 -13.72 -20.14 -16.12
C ASN A 61 -14.06 -18.85 -16.89
N PHE A 62 -14.11 -18.87 -18.23
CA PHE A 62 -14.45 -17.67 -19.01
C PHE A 62 -15.78 -17.85 -19.73
N ILE A 63 -16.83 -17.22 -19.18
CA ILE A 63 -18.12 -17.15 -19.87
C ILE A 63 -17.96 -16.25 -21.10
N LEU A 64 -18.15 -16.84 -22.28
CA LEU A 64 -17.96 -16.21 -23.58
C LEU A 64 -18.66 -14.85 -23.70
N GLY A 65 -17.91 -13.83 -24.15
CA GLY A 65 -18.44 -12.50 -24.48
C GLY A 65 -18.78 -11.61 -23.28
N ARG A 66 -18.61 -12.08 -22.03
CA ARG A 66 -18.88 -11.28 -20.82
C ARG A 66 -17.67 -10.44 -20.43
N TRP A 67 -17.96 -9.32 -19.78
CA TRP A 67 -16.93 -8.51 -19.13
C TRP A 67 -16.51 -9.19 -17.83
N ILE A 68 -15.21 -9.27 -17.59
CA ILE A 68 -14.62 -9.84 -16.39
C ILE A 68 -13.77 -8.80 -15.67
N ARG A 69 -13.62 -8.98 -14.36
CA ARG A 69 -12.74 -8.18 -13.51
C ARG A 69 -11.92 -9.11 -12.62
N PHE A 70 -10.61 -8.91 -12.63
CA PHE A 70 -9.71 -9.61 -11.71
C PHE A 70 -9.62 -8.89 -10.36
N THR A 71 -9.68 -9.67 -9.28
CA THR A 71 -9.52 -9.19 -7.89
C THR A 71 -8.81 -10.26 -7.05
N GLY A 72 -8.47 -9.95 -5.81
CA GLY A 72 -7.87 -10.92 -4.90
C GLY A 72 -6.35 -11.04 -5.04
N SER A 73 -5.78 -12.06 -4.39
CA SER A 73 -4.33 -12.23 -4.26
C SER A 73 -3.65 -12.75 -5.53
N GLY A 74 -4.42 -13.28 -6.50
CA GLY A 74 -3.88 -13.66 -7.80
C GLY A 74 -3.44 -12.46 -8.63
N GLY A 75 -4.07 -11.30 -8.43
CA GLY A 75 -3.77 -10.08 -9.17
C GLY A 75 -5.03 -9.30 -9.52
N THR A 76 -4.84 -8.09 -10.04
CA THR A 76 -5.96 -7.17 -10.35
C THR A 76 -5.98 -6.74 -11.80
N VAL A 77 -4.93 -7.04 -12.57
CA VAL A 77 -4.81 -6.73 -14.00
C VAL A 77 -4.05 -7.81 -14.77
N ILE A 78 -4.30 -7.93 -16.07
CA ILE A 78 -3.50 -8.78 -16.97
C ILE A 78 -2.10 -8.13 -17.17
N PRO A 79 -0.98 -8.85 -17.14
CA PRO A 79 0.34 -8.26 -17.37
C PRO A 79 0.47 -7.68 -18.79
N ASP A 80 1.27 -6.62 -18.93
CA ASP A 80 1.55 -5.92 -20.19
C ASP A 80 2.89 -6.31 -20.83
N ASN A 81 3.54 -7.34 -20.27
CA ASN A 81 4.77 -7.96 -20.76
C ASN A 81 4.64 -9.49 -20.60
N PRO A 82 5.36 -10.29 -21.41
CA PRO A 82 5.33 -11.75 -21.33
C PRO A 82 5.81 -12.24 -19.95
N PRO A 83 5.03 -13.06 -19.23
CA PRO A 83 5.48 -13.78 -18.05
C PRO A 83 6.43 -14.94 -18.41
N GLN A 84 7.10 -15.51 -17.42
CA GLN A 84 7.91 -16.72 -17.61
C GLN A 84 7.01 -17.93 -17.95
N PRO A 85 7.44 -18.85 -18.83
CA PRO A 85 6.71 -20.10 -19.10
C PRO A 85 6.34 -20.86 -17.82
N HIS A 86 5.25 -21.65 -17.84
CA HIS A 86 4.78 -22.44 -16.69
C HIS A 86 4.41 -21.65 -15.42
N HIS A 87 4.09 -20.36 -15.54
CA HIS A 87 3.62 -19.54 -14.42
C HIS A 87 2.11 -19.32 -14.48
N CYS A 88 1.57 -18.74 -13.40
CA CYS A 88 0.17 -18.35 -13.25
C CYS A 88 -0.84 -19.49 -13.38
N GLY A 89 -0.41 -20.71 -13.07
CA GLY A 89 -1.25 -21.91 -13.05
C GLY A 89 -1.51 -22.48 -14.45
N THR A 90 -0.74 -22.07 -15.46
CA THR A 90 -0.91 -22.49 -16.86
C THR A 90 0.44 -22.81 -17.53
N ILE A 91 0.41 -23.59 -18.62
CA ILE A 91 1.62 -23.88 -19.42
C ILE A 91 2.01 -22.67 -20.27
N ASN A 92 1.02 -22.05 -20.91
CA ASN A 92 1.18 -20.88 -21.78
C ASN A 92 0.56 -19.61 -21.14
N PRO A 93 1.37 -18.84 -20.40
CA PRO A 93 1.00 -17.56 -19.78
C PRO A 93 0.45 -16.52 -20.77
N GLY A 94 -0.73 -15.98 -20.49
CA GLY A 94 -1.39 -14.93 -21.25
C GLY A 94 -1.08 -13.52 -20.75
N TRP A 95 -0.87 -12.58 -21.68
CA TRP A 95 -0.53 -11.18 -21.40
C TRP A 95 -1.01 -10.26 -22.54
N ILE A 96 -1.10 -8.94 -22.29
CA ILE A 96 -1.56 -7.97 -23.30
C ILE A 96 -0.42 -7.15 -23.91
N LYS A 97 -0.39 -7.08 -25.24
CA LYS A 97 0.52 -6.21 -25.99
C LYS A 97 -0.15 -4.87 -26.28
N GLY A 98 0.55 -3.77 -25.99
CA GLY A 98 0.04 -2.40 -26.11
C GLY A 98 -0.50 -1.78 -24.81
N GLY A 99 -0.43 -2.49 -23.68
CA GLY A 99 -0.74 -1.97 -22.34
C GLY A 99 -2.21 -1.62 -22.10
N HIS A 100 -2.52 -1.14 -20.90
CA HIS A 100 -3.88 -0.79 -20.48
C HIS A 100 -4.27 0.65 -20.91
N PRO A 101 -5.54 0.91 -21.24
CA PRO A 101 -6.02 2.25 -21.59
C PRO A 101 -6.03 3.23 -20.41
N SER A 102 -5.98 4.52 -20.71
CA SER A 102 -6.42 5.59 -19.79
C SER A 102 -7.96 5.65 -19.66
N GLU A 103 -8.48 6.34 -18.65
CA GLU A 103 -9.94 6.49 -18.45
C GLU A 103 -10.64 7.19 -19.63
N SER A 104 -9.95 8.15 -20.25
CA SER A 104 -10.47 8.94 -21.38
C SER A 104 -10.52 8.15 -22.69
N GLU A 105 -9.73 7.09 -22.84
CA GLU A 105 -9.70 6.25 -24.04
C GLU A 105 -10.96 5.38 -24.21
N GLY A 106 -11.77 5.22 -23.15
CA GLY A 106 -12.97 4.41 -23.22
C GLY A 106 -12.67 2.90 -23.35
N VAL A 107 -13.37 2.23 -24.27
CA VAL A 107 -13.11 0.82 -24.58
C VAL A 107 -12.08 0.75 -25.69
N VAL A 108 -10.99 0.04 -25.43
CA VAL A 108 -9.93 -0.16 -26.42
C VAL A 108 -9.73 -1.64 -26.70
N ASN A 109 -9.33 -1.97 -27.92
CA ASN A 109 -8.86 -3.31 -28.25
C ASN A 109 -7.33 -3.39 -28.11
N ARG A 110 -6.86 -4.54 -27.62
CA ARG A 110 -5.44 -4.88 -27.49
C ARG A 110 -5.22 -6.31 -27.99
N GLN A 111 -3.98 -6.61 -28.36
CA GLN A 111 -3.59 -7.98 -28.70
C GLN A 111 -3.31 -8.75 -27.40
N LEU A 112 -4.05 -9.83 -27.17
CA LEU A 112 -3.82 -10.82 -26.14
C LEU A 112 -2.87 -11.88 -26.69
N CYS A 113 -1.68 -11.97 -26.11
CA CYS A 113 -0.61 -12.89 -26.51
C CYS A 113 -0.47 -14.01 -25.47
N PHE A 114 0.08 -15.15 -25.90
CA PHE A 114 0.44 -16.26 -25.02
C PHE A 114 1.90 -16.67 -25.22
N VAL A 115 2.58 -16.99 -24.12
CA VAL A 115 3.97 -17.45 -24.12
C VAL A 115 4.04 -18.95 -24.41
N ASN A 116 4.89 -19.36 -25.35
CA ASN A 116 5.13 -20.74 -25.74
C ASN A 116 6.61 -20.95 -26.09
N GLY A 117 7.39 -21.52 -25.16
CA GLY A 117 8.84 -21.60 -25.32
C GLY A 117 9.46 -20.20 -25.44
N ASP A 118 10.19 -19.95 -26.52
CA ASP A 118 10.78 -18.64 -26.83
C ASP A 118 9.81 -17.69 -27.56
N ASP A 119 8.71 -18.21 -28.10
CA ASP A 119 7.69 -17.38 -28.72
C ASP A 119 6.79 -16.75 -27.65
N ASN A 120 6.63 -15.43 -27.72
CA ASN A 120 5.86 -14.66 -26.77
C ASN A 120 4.56 -14.07 -27.33
N CYS A 121 4.28 -14.15 -28.64
CA CYS A 121 3.03 -13.62 -29.23
C CYS A 121 2.72 -14.05 -30.68
N GLU A 122 3.54 -14.87 -31.37
CA GLU A 122 3.37 -15.14 -32.81
C GLU A 122 2.46 -16.34 -33.09
N PHE A 123 2.46 -17.37 -32.24
CA PHE A 123 1.76 -18.63 -32.48
C PHE A 123 0.27 -18.64 -32.07
N ASP A 124 -0.13 -17.85 -31.07
CA ASP A 124 -1.51 -17.78 -30.59
C ASP A 124 -1.80 -16.37 -30.01
N SER A 125 -2.33 -15.48 -30.85
CA SER A 125 -2.76 -14.15 -30.43
C SER A 125 -4.21 -13.87 -30.78
N TYR A 126 -4.89 -13.14 -29.91
CA TYR A 126 -6.30 -12.81 -30.05
C TYR A 126 -6.55 -11.34 -29.76
N GLU A 127 -7.75 -10.84 -30.04
CA GLU A 127 -8.16 -9.51 -29.63
C GLU A 127 -8.89 -9.54 -28.28
N ILE A 128 -8.53 -8.63 -27.38
CA ILE A 128 -9.20 -8.41 -26.10
C ILE A 128 -9.67 -6.97 -25.97
N SER A 129 -10.93 -6.75 -25.57
CA SER A 129 -11.43 -5.41 -25.28
C SER A 129 -11.17 -5.07 -23.80
N ILE A 130 -10.68 -3.86 -23.53
CA ILE A 130 -10.31 -3.40 -22.19
C ILE A 130 -10.96 -2.05 -21.92
N ARG A 131 -11.49 -1.84 -20.71
CA ARG A 131 -11.99 -0.54 -20.26
C ARG A 131 -11.40 -0.18 -18.91
N ASN A 132 -10.96 1.07 -18.78
CA ASN A 132 -10.50 1.65 -17.52
C ASN A 132 -11.65 2.38 -16.83
N PHE A 133 -11.89 2.08 -15.55
CA PHE A 133 -12.84 2.79 -14.68
C PHE A 133 -12.13 3.60 -13.57
N GLY A 134 -10.84 3.87 -13.74
CA GLY A 134 -9.95 4.58 -12.83
C GLY A 134 -9.46 3.73 -11.68
N LYS A 135 -10.38 3.15 -10.91
CA LYS A 135 -10.06 2.30 -9.75
C LYS A 135 -9.85 0.82 -10.10
N TYR A 136 -10.27 0.38 -11.28
CA TYR A 136 -10.05 -0.98 -11.78
C TYR A 136 -10.22 -1.03 -13.30
N TYR A 137 -9.79 -2.17 -13.87
CA TYR A 137 -10.00 -2.52 -15.26
C TYR A 137 -11.03 -3.63 -15.37
N VAL A 138 -11.78 -3.60 -16.47
CA VAL A 138 -12.56 -4.74 -16.93
C VAL A 138 -12.06 -5.18 -18.30
N TYR A 139 -12.17 -6.47 -18.56
CA TYR A 139 -11.69 -7.11 -19.77
C TYR A 139 -12.83 -7.89 -20.41
N ARG A 140 -12.89 -7.94 -21.73
CA ARG A 140 -13.78 -8.84 -22.47
C ARG A 140 -12.91 -9.77 -23.30
N PRO A 141 -12.51 -10.93 -22.74
CA PRO A 141 -11.64 -11.87 -23.43
C PRO A 141 -12.37 -12.57 -24.58
N PRO A 142 -11.62 -13.01 -25.60
CA PRO A 142 -12.13 -13.81 -26.70
C PRO A 142 -12.39 -15.26 -26.27
N ASN A 143 -12.89 -16.09 -27.17
CA ASN A 143 -13.05 -17.53 -26.92
C ASN A 143 -11.68 -18.22 -26.91
N ILE A 144 -11.19 -18.56 -25.72
CA ILE A 144 -9.94 -19.30 -25.55
C ILE A 144 -10.28 -20.79 -25.42
N THR A 145 -10.05 -21.56 -26.49
CA THR A 145 -10.47 -22.97 -26.57
C THR A 145 -9.40 -23.97 -26.13
N LYS A 146 -8.14 -23.54 -26.09
CA LYS A 146 -6.97 -24.36 -25.70
C LYS A 146 -6.76 -24.33 -24.18
N CYS A 147 -6.76 -25.50 -23.53
CA CYS A 147 -6.57 -25.62 -22.07
C CYS A 147 -5.21 -25.13 -21.57
N SER A 148 -4.17 -25.16 -22.41
CA SER A 148 -2.81 -24.75 -22.04
C SER A 148 -2.64 -23.23 -21.96
N LEU A 149 -3.58 -22.46 -22.51
CA LEU A 149 -3.59 -21.00 -22.51
C LEU A 149 -4.30 -20.48 -21.26
N GLY A 150 -3.68 -19.56 -20.52
CA GLY A 150 -4.31 -18.98 -19.34
C GLY A 150 -3.99 -17.52 -19.12
N LEU A 151 -5.03 -16.72 -18.83
CA LEU A 151 -4.84 -15.30 -18.50
C LEU A 151 -4.13 -15.18 -17.16
N CYS A 152 -2.88 -14.70 -17.19
CA CYS A 152 -2.18 -14.33 -15.99
C CYS A 152 -2.67 -13.00 -15.47
N THR A 153 -2.40 -12.76 -14.20
CA THR A 153 -2.65 -11.49 -13.54
C THR A 153 -1.47 -11.06 -12.70
N LYS A 154 -1.34 -9.75 -12.52
CA LYS A 154 -0.42 -9.12 -11.58
C LYS A 154 -1.17 -8.11 -10.74
N ILE A 155 -0.62 -7.76 -9.59
CA ILE A 155 -1.15 -6.67 -8.78
C ILE A 155 -0.80 -5.35 -9.47
N LEU A 156 -1.82 -4.59 -9.90
CA LEU A 156 -1.63 -3.24 -10.40
C LEU A 156 -1.34 -2.33 -9.22
N HIS A 157 -0.07 -2.06 -8.95
CA HIS A 157 0.29 -0.98 -8.04
C HIS A 157 -0.15 0.35 -8.68
N GLY A 158 -1.11 1.07 -8.07
CA GLY A 158 -1.63 2.36 -8.55
C GLY A 158 -0.60 3.51 -8.65
N CYS A 159 0.69 3.21 -8.54
CA CYS A 159 1.83 4.11 -8.65
C CYS A 159 1.95 4.79 -10.02
N PHE A 160 1.26 4.33 -11.07
CA PHE A 160 1.36 4.94 -12.40
C PHE A 160 0.40 6.14 -12.60
N TYR A 161 -0.70 6.21 -11.85
CA TYR A 161 -1.75 7.21 -12.07
C TYR A 161 -1.89 8.23 -10.92
N LYS A 162 -1.30 7.96 -9.76
CA LYS A 162 -1.39 8.84 -8.59
C LYS A 162 -0.24 9.86 -8.62
N PRO A 163 -0.50 11.16 -8.87
CA PRO A 163 0.54 12.17 -8.79
C PRO A 163 1.03 12.28 -7.34
N VAL A 164 2.35 12.42 -7.17
CA VAL A 164 2.96 12.67 -5.86
C VAL A 164 2.69 14.10 -5.41
N GLY A 165 2.56 15.03 -6.36
CA GLY A 165 2.16 16.41 -6.10
C GLY A 165 3.26 17.43 -6.38
N VAL A 166 4.21 17.10 -7.26
CA VAL A 166 5.30 18.02 -7.68
C VAL A 166 4.74 19.28 -8.32
N ALA A 167 3.60 19.19 -9.03
CA ALA A 167 2.90 20.36 -9.58
C ALA A 167 2.50 21.39 -8.50
N SER A 168 2.36 20.98 -7.23
CA SER A 168 1.91 21.82 -6.14
C SER A 168 3.05 22.20 -5.19
N SER A 169 3.32 23.51 -5.06
CA SER A 169 4.30 24.04 -4.11
C SER A 169 3.88 23.89 -2.64
N THR A 170 2.61 23.58 -2.36
CA THR A 170 2.14 23.27 -1.00
C THR A 170 2.44 21.84 -0.58
N ILE A 171 2.56 20.91 -1.55
CA ILE A 171 2.84 19.49 -1.30
C ILE A 171 4.34 19.23 -1.33
N ILE A 172 5.01 19.73 -2.37
CA ILE A 172 6.47 19.70 -2.51
C ILE A 172 6.94 21.16 -2.46
N PRO A 173 7.40 21.70 -1.32
CA PRO A 173 7.87 23.09 -1.23
C PRO A 173 9.05 23.40 -2.15
N ASP A 174 9.28 24.69 -2.47
CA ASP A 174 10.30 25.08 -3.45
C ASP A 174 11.73 24.66 -3.07
N ARG A 175 12.04 24.60 -1.77
CA ARG A 175 13.32 24.06 -1.27
C ARG A 175 13.58 22.59 -1.63
N GLN A 176 12.55 21.85 -2.05
CA GLN A 176 12.65 20.46 -2.48
C GLN A 176 12.78 20.32 -4.01
N MET A 177 12.82 21.44 -4.73
CA MET A 177 13.13 21.50 -6.16
C MET A 177 14.54 22.09 -6.33
N THR A 178 15.49 21.30 -6.80
CA THR A 178 16.88 21.74 -7.03
C THR A 178 17.32 21.38 -8.44
N ALA A 179 18.39 22.00 -8.93
CA ALA A 179 18.92 21.72 -10.27
C ALA A 179 20.43 21.91 -10.32
N SER A 180 21.07 21.34 -11.34
CA SER A 180 22.51 21.52 -11.60
C SER A 180 22.87 22.99 -11.82
N SER A 181 22.05 23.69 -12.59
CA SER A 181 22.23 25.09 -12.97
C SER A 181 20.89 25.65 -13.47
N PHE A 182 20.81 26.95 -13.70
CA PHE A 182 19.68 27.56 -14.38
C PHE A 182 20.11 28.76 -15.23
N TRP A 183 19.33 29.06 -16.28
CA TRP A 183 19.60 30.19 -17.16
C TRP A 183 19.29 31.52 -16.46
N LYS A 184 20.34 32.22 -16.02
CA LYS A 184 20.24 33.46 -15.22
C LYS A 184 19.74 34.67 -15.99
N GLU A 185 20.01 34.76 -17.29
CA GLU A 185 19.64 35.91 -18.14
C GLU A 185 18.14 35.92 -18.53
N LYS A 186 17.39 34.87 -18.18
CA LYS A 186 15.95 34.78 -18.41
C LYS A 186 15.20 34.75 -17.09
N ILE A 187 14.07 35.46 -17.06
CA ILE A 187 13.20 35.56 -15.90
C ILE A 187 12.61 34.18 -15.61
N ASN A 188 12.64 33.77 -14.35
CA ASN A 188 11.89 32.62 -13.81
C ASN A 188 12.20 31.26 -14.48
N CYS A 189 13.49 30.91 -14.60
CA CYS A 189 14.00 29.62 -15.12
C CYS A 189 14.58 28.68 -14.05
N GLY A 190 14.49 29.03 -12.76
CA GLY A 190 14.99 28.21 -11.65
C GLY A 190 14.23 26.88 -11.47
N ALA A 191 14.77 25.99 -10.63
CA ALA A 191 14.23 24.64 -10.42
C ALA A 191 12.73 24.60 -10.05
N MET A 192 12.27 25.52 -9.21
CA MET A 192 10.86 25.65 -8.80
C MET A 192 9.89 25.92 -9.97
N TYR A 193 10.37 26.51 -11.07
CA TYR A 193 9.55 26.73 -12.26
C TYR A 193 9.42 25.47 -13.10
N GLY A 194 10.21 24.43 -12.82
CA GLY A 194 10.14 23.12 -13.44
C GLY A 194 8.97 22.25 -12.96
N ARG A 195 7.95 22.80 -12.32
CA ARG A 195 6.74 22.07 -11.93
C ARG A 195 5.79 21.92 -13.10
N LEU A 196 5.14 20.76 -13.23
CA LEU A 196 4.09 20.55 -14.24
C LEU A 196 2.99 21.60 -14.13
N PHE A 197 2.49 22.08 -15.28
CA PHE A 197 1.48 23.14 -15.39
C PHE A 197 1.85 24.51 -14.80
N ASN A 198 3.08 24.70 -14.31
CA ASN A 198 3.51 26.03 -13.88
C ASN A 198 3.54 26.98 -15.09
N VAL A 199 2.80 28.09 -14.97
CA VAL A 199 2.66 29.15 -15.99
C VAL A 199 3.33 30.46 -15.56
N SER A 200 3.80 30.56 -14.31
CA SER A 200 4.42 31.75 -13.73
C SER A 200 5.90 31.94 -14.14
N GLY A 201 6.43 31.00 -14.93
CA GLY A 201 7.80 31.01 -15.43
C GLY A 201 7.96 30.13 -16.66
N PHE A 202 9.21 29.95 -17.10
CA PHE A 202 9.54 29.33 -18.38
C PHE A 202 9.68 27.80 -18.30
N GLY A 203 9.47 27.21 -17.13
CA GLY A 203 10.01 25.91 -16.78
C GLY A 203 11.37 26.05 -16.10
N TRP A 204 11.92 24.94 -15.62
CA TRP A 204 13.35 24.93 -15.34
C TRP A 204 14.09 24.88 -16.67
N CYS A 205 15.10 25.73 -16.85
CA CYS A 205 16.00 25.69 -18.01
C CYS A 205 17.45 25.72 -17.54
N ALA A 206 18.27 24.78 -18.02
CA ALA A 206 19.67 24.68 -17.61
C ALA A 206 20.48 25.95 -17.92
N GLY A 207 21.53 26.22 -17.15
CA GLY A 207 22.37 27.41 -17.33
C GLY A 207 23.29 27.36 -18.54
N ASP A 208 23.70 26.15 -18.94
CA ASP A 208 24.51 25.91 -20.13
C ASP A 208 23.86 24.82 -20.99
N ASN A 209 23.76 25.06 -22.30
CA ASN A 209 23.26 24.12 -23.29
C ASN A 209 24.33 23.65 -24.29
N ARG A 210 25.59 24.08 -24.11
CA ARG A 210 26.67 23.98 -25.11
C ARG A 210 27.70 22.88 -24.81
N THR A 211 27.65 22.24 -23.65
CA THR A 211 28.64 21.22 -23.29
C THR A 211 28.25 19.84 -23.84
N THR A 212 29.22 19.17 -24.46
CA THR A 212 29.15 17.75 -24.82
C THR A 212 28.93 16.84 -23.61
N ASP A 213 29.31 17.31 -22.41
CA ASP A 213 29.04 16.66 -21.14
C ASP A 213 27.61 16.96 -20.68
N LYS A 214 26.69 16.08 -21.06
CA LYS A 214 25.24 16.11 -20.74
C LYS A 214 24.97 15.83 -19.26
N SER A 215 25.46 16.71 -18.40
CA SER A 215 25.40 16.60 -16.94
C SER A 215 24.29 17.45 -16.30
N ASN A 216 23.48 18.14 -17.10
CA ASN A 216 22.36 18.94 -16.62
C ASN A 216 21.29 18.07 -15.96
N TRP A 217 20.74 18.52 -14.83
CA TRP A 217 19.64 17.82 -14.17
C TRP A 217 18.69 18.74 -13.42
N LEU A 218 17.42 18.34 -13.39
CA LEU A 218 16.39 18.83 -12.46
C LEU A 218 16.10 17.73 -11.44
N GLN A 219 16.16 18.06 -10.16
CA GLN A 219 15.93 17.15 -9.05
C GLN A 219 14.66 17.52 -8.28
N VAL A 220 13.97 16.48 -7.81
CA VAL A 220 12.85 16.59 -6.89
C VAL A 220 13.13 15.73 -5.66
N ASP A 221 13.12 16.32 -4.46
CA ASP A 221 12.99 15.61 -3.18
C ASP A 221 11.49 15.41 -2.88
N LEU A 222 11.02 14.16 -2.93
CA LEU A 222 9.62 13.82 -2.64
C LEU A 222 9.30 13.88 -1.13
N GLY A 223 10.30 14.17 -0.29
CA GLY A 223 10.23 14.26 1.18
C GLY A 223 10.15 12.91 1.90
N LYS A 224 9.75 11.85 1.20
CA LYS A 224 9.57 10.49 1.72
C LYS A 224 9.72 9.47 0.59
N GLU A 225 9.92 8.19 0.92
CA GLU A 225 10.05 7.15 -0.10
C GLU A 225 8.70 6.79 -0.75
N PHE A 226 8.68 6.75 -2.07
CA PHE A 226 7.57 6.30 -2.89
C PHE A 226 7.97 5.10 -3.76
N TYR A 227 6.99 4.26 -4.07
CA TYR A 227 7.08 3.42 -5.27
C TYR A 227 6.70 4.28 -6.47
N VAL A 228 7.69 4.72 -7.22
CA VAL A 228 7.53 5.59 -8.40
C VAL A 228 7.21 4.70 -9.60
N GLY A 229 6.04 4.92 -10.20
CA GLY A 229 5.55 4.13 -11.35
C GLY A 229 5.50 4.89 -12.67
N ALA A 230 5.53 6.22 -12.62
CA ALA A 230 5.61 7.07 -13.82
C ALA A 230 6.26 8.41 -13.51
N VAL A 231 6.66 9.10 -14.56
CA VAL A 231 6.92 10.55 -14.53
C VAL A 231 6.16 11.20 -15.68
N ALA A 232 5.80 12.47 -15.53
CA ALA A 232 5.40 13.29 -16.67
C ALA A 232 6.38 14.42 -16.87
N THR A 233 6.58 14.78 -18.12
CA THR A 233 7.36 15.93 -18.55
C THR A 233 6.44 16.84 -19.38
N GLN A 234 6.73 18.13 -19.39
CA GLN A 234 6.09 19.15 -20.21
C GLN A 234 7.19 20.08 -20.72
N GLY A 235 7.01 20.63 -21.92
CA GLY A 235 8.00 21.54 -22.50
C GLY A 235 8.12 22.85 -21.74
N GLY A 236 9.17 23.61 -21.97
CA GLY A 236 9.31 24.98 -21.48
C GLY A 236 8.54 25.99 -22.34
N ALA A 237 8.71 27.27 -22.05
CA ALA A 237 8.19 28.33 -22.90
C ALA A 237 9.00 28.47 -24.21
N TRP A 238 8.47 29.20 -25.20
CA TRP A 238 9.18 29.55 -26.46
C TRP A 238 9.66 28.38 -27.31
N ARG A 239 8.96 27.24 -27.26
CA ARG A 239 9.34 26.01 -27.97
C ARG A 239 10.66 25.38 -27.49
N SER A 240 11.21 25.82 -26.37
CA SER A 240 12.37 25.19 -25.72
C SER A 240 11.92 24.02 -24.86
N TYR A 241 12.37 22.81 -25.18
CA TYR A 241 12.04 21.63 -24.38
C TYR A 241 12.98 20.46 -24.62
N THR A 242 13.21 19.68 -23.58
CA THR A 242 13.87 18.38 -23.66
C THR A 242 13.02 17.38 -24.44
N THR A 243 13.60 16.69 -25.44
CA THR A 243 12.95 15.61 -26.20
C THR A 243 13.32 14.25 -25.66
N ASP A 244 14.56 14.08 -25.19
CA ASP A 244 15.07 12.80 -24.72
C ASP A 244 15.70 13.02 -23.35
N PHE A 245 15.49 12.09 -22.41
CA PHE A 245 16.04 12.21 -21.07
C PHE A 245 16.26 10.85 -20.41
N LYS A 246 17.14 10.82 -19.43
CA LYS A 246 17.34 9.69 -18.50
C LYS A 246 16.82 10.04 -17.11
N LEU A 247 16.54 9.01 -16.32
CA LEU A 247 16.15 9.16 -14.91
C LEU A 247 17.21 8.54 -14.02
N PHE A 248 17.52 9.24 -12.93
CA PHE A 248 18.31 8.73 -11.82
C PHE A 248 17.51 8.89 -10.53
N TYR A 249 17.66 7.95 -9.61
CA TYR A 249 16.89 7.95 -8.36
C TYR A 249 17.75 7.56 -7.18
N SER A 250 17.31 7.99 -5.99
CA SER A 250 18.00 7.73 -4.73
C SER A 250 17.00 7.71 -3.56
N SER A 251 17.32 6.98 -2.50
CA SER A 251 16.60 7.03 -1.23
C SER A 251 17.23 7.99 -0.21
N ASP A 252 18.52 8.32 -0.38
CA ASP A 252 19.36 9.01 0.62
C ASP A 252 20.06 10.28 0.10
N GLU A 253 19.89 10.63 -1.18
CA GLU A 253 20.54 11.74 -1.89
C GLU A 253 22.06 11.58 -2.14
N GLY A 254 22.71 10.61 -1.48
CA GLY A 254 24.13 10.30 -1.66
C GLY A 254 24.38 9.25 -2.75
N THR A 255 23.63 8.15 -2.71
CA THR A 255 23.79 7.02 -3.62
C THR A 255 22.76 7.10 -4.75
N TRP A 256 23.22 7.28 -5.98
CA TRP A 256 22.35 7.43 -7.15
C TRP A 256 22.38 6.20 -8.05
N GLN A 257 21.19 5.79 -8.51
CA GLN A 257 21.03 4.68 -9.44
C GLN A 257 20.39 5.18 -10.73
N ALA A 258 20.92 4.76 -11.88
CA ALA A 258 20.26 4.98 -13.16
C ALA A 258 19.01 4.10 -13.25
N TYR A 259 17.93 4.62 -13.83
CA TYR A 259 16.76 3.82 -14.13
C TYR A 259 17.05 2.86 -15.29
N GLN A 260 16.83 1.56 -15.05
CA GLN A 260 17.14 0.47 -15.97
C GLN A 260 15.88 -0.29 -16.39
N ASN A 261 15.95 -0.97 -17.53
CA ASN A 261 14.92 -1.91 -17.96
C ASN A 261 15.10 -3.28 -17.28
N GLY A 262 14.22 -4.24 -17.59
CA GLY A 262 14.28 -5.60 -17.03
C GLY A 262 15.55 -6.39 -17.34
N ASN A 263 16.39 -5.90 -18.25
CA ASN A 263 17.66 -6.51 -18.63
C ASN A 263 18.87 -5.77 -18.03
N GLY A 264 18.65 -4.83 -17.10
CA GLY A 264 19.71 -4.04 -16.45
C GLY A 264 20.31 -2.94 -17.34
N LYS A 265 19.76 -2.68 -18.53
CA LYS A 265 20.24 -1.59 -19.40
C LYS A 265 19.54 -0.27 -19.05
N GLU A 266 20.30 0.81 -18.97
CA GLU A 266 19.76 2.16 -18.76
C GLU A 266 18.70 2.51 -19.80
N VAL A 267 17.63 3.18 -19.35
CA VAL A 267 16.52 3.58 -20.22
C VAL A 267 16.64 5.07 -20.56
N GLU A 268 16.63 5.35 -21.85
CA GLU A 268 16.38 6.70 -22.38
C GLU A 268 14.89 6.83 -22.73
N PHE A 269 14.27 7.90 -22.26
CA PHE A 269 12.87 8.24 -22.51
C PHE A 269 12.79 9.24 -23.65
N HIS A 270 11.82 9.05 -24.55
CA HIS A 270 11.62 9.92 -25.71
C HIS A 270 10.23 10.54 -25.65
N ARG A 271 10.16 11.88 -25.60
CA ARG A 271 8.90 12.62 -25.59
C ARG A 271 8.21 12.58 -26.94
N LYS A 272 6.88 12.56 -26.93
CA LYS A 272 6.07 12.90 -28.11
C LYS A 272 6.31 14.36 -28.49
N LYS A 273 6.36 14.66 -29.80
CA LYS A 273 6.57 16.02 -30.32
C LYS A 273 5.51 16.99 -29.76
N GLY A 274 5.95 18.18 -29.33
CA GLY A 274 5.08 19.26 -28.87
C GLY A 274 5.30 19.67 -27.41
N LEU A 275 4.55 20.70 -26.97
CA LEU A 275 4.69 21.34 -25.66
C LEU A 275 3.72 20.80 -24.60
N GLY A 276 2.83 19.88 -24.98
CA GLY A 276 1.87 19.25 -24.07
C GLY A 276 2.54 18.37 -23.02
N VAL A 277 1.73 17.90 -22.06
CA VAL A 277 2.18 16.92 -21.06
C VAL A 277 2.38 15.57 -21.73
N ASP A 278 3.52 14.95 -21.47
CA ASP A 278 3.82 13.60 -21.92
C ASP A 278 4.24 12.74 -20.73
N ARG A 279 3.55 11.60 -20.56
CA ARG A 279 3.71 10.74 -19.38
C ARG A 279 4.44 9.47 -19.77
N HIS A 280 5.51 9.21 -19.04
CA HIS A 280 6.46 8.13 -19.26
C HIS A 280 6.28 7.07 -18.17
N LYS A 281 5.94 5.85 -18.58
CA LYS A 281 5.76 4.72 -17.67
C LYS A 281 7.12 4.13 -17.29
N LEU A 282 7.35 3.96 -15.99
CA LEU A 282 8.42 3.11 -15.52
C LEU A 282 7.89 1.67 -15.56
N ARG A 283 8.42 0.86 -16.49
CA ARG A 283 8.04 -0.55 -16.67
C ARG A 283 8.25 -1.34 -15.38
N ILE A 284 9.32 -1.03 -14.65
CA ILE A 284 9.61 -1.57 -13.33
C ILE A 284 9.54 -0.39 -12.35
N PRO A 285 8.53 -0.31 -11.48
CA PRO A 285 8.48 0.73 -10.47
C PRO A 285 9.70 0.67 -9.55
N VAL A 286 10.24 1.83 -9.18
CA VAL A 286 11.42 1.94 -8.30
C VAL A 286 11.05 2.56 -6.96
N VAL A 287 11.80 2.23 -5.91
CA VAL A 287 11.69 2.92 -4.62
C VAL A 287 12.60 4.13 -4.65
N ALA A 288 12.05 5.32 -4.45
CA ALA A 288 12.83 6.56 -4.47
C ALA A 288 12.23 7.60 -3.53
N ARG A 289 13.10 8.38 -2.87
CA ARG A 289 12.75 9.68 -2.27
C ARG A 289 13.18 10.82 -3.17
N TYR A 290 14.32 10.68 -3.85
CA TYR A 290 14.89 11.67 -4.74
C TYR A 290 14.85 11.15 -6.17
N ILE A 291 14.51 12.03 -7.11
CA ILE A 291 14.53 11.71 -8.54
C ILE A 291 15.12 12.86 -9.33
N ARG A 292 16.02 12.53 -10.26
CA ARG A 292 16.67 13.46 -11.20
C ARG A 292 16.23 13.16 -12.63
N PHE A 293 15.86 14.21 -13.33
CA PHE A 293 15.62 14.22 -14.77
C PHE A 293 16.87 14.76 -15.45
N TYR A 294 17.52 13.95 -16.27
CA TYR A 294 18.72 14.30 -17.03
C TYR A 294 18.38 14.46 -18.51
N PRO A 295 18.23 15.69 -19.03
CA PRO A 295 18.10 15.93 -20.46
C PRO A 295 19.26 15.31 -21.25
N THR A 296 18.94 14.57 -22.31
CA THR A 296 19.93 14.03 -23.25
C THR A 296 19.79 14.59 -24.65
N LYS A 297 18.60 15.04 -25.06
CA LYS A 297 18.38 15.83 -26.29
C LYS A 297 17.28 16.85 -26.05
N HIS A 298 17.31 17.94 -26.81
CA HIS A 298 16.35 19.03 -26.69
C HIS A 298 16.07 19.71 -28.03
N ILE A 299 14.98 20.48 -28.05
CA ILE A 299 14.71 21.51 -29.05
C ILE A 299 15.02 22.86 -28.40
N LEU A 300 15.89 23.65 -29.03
CA LEU A 300 16.41 24.96 -28.62
C LEU A 300 17.19 24.99 -27.29
N TRP A 301 16.65 24.43 -26.21
CA TRP A 301 17.27 24.44 -24.88
C TRP A 301 16.79 23.29 -23.98
N ASP A 302 17.63 22.87 -23.04
CA ASP A 302 17.27 21.94 -21.96
C ASP A 302 16.29 22.61 -21.00
N CYS A 303 15.00 22.47 -21.28
CA CYS A 303 13.94 22.96 -20.42
C CYS A 303 12.93 21.85 -20.07
N LEU A 304 12.57 21.77 -18.79
CA LEU A 304 11.61 20.80 -18.27
C LEU A 304 10.58 21.45 -17.35
N ARG A 305 9.37 20.91 -17.42
CA ARG A 305 8.36 20.91 -16.36
C ARG A 305 8.01 19.46 -16.03
N VAL A 306 7.92 19.08 -14.76
CA VAL A 306 7.82 17.66 -14.36
C VAL A 306 6.77 17.38 -13.29
N GLU A 307 6.24 16.16 -13.32
CA GLU A 307 5.46 15.53 -12.25
C GLU A 307 5.96 14.11 -12.04
N VAL A 308 5.82 13.60 -10.83
CA VAL A 308 6.17 12.22 -10.46
C VAL A 308 4.89 11.50 -10.05
N TYR A 309 4.71 10.27 -10.51
CA TYR A 309 3.57 9.43 -10.15
C TYR A 309 4.07 8.27 -9.30
N GLY A 310 3.44 8.07 -8.16
CA GLY A 310 3.86 7.06 -7.21
C GLY A 310 2.89 6.89 -6.04
N ILE A 311 3.01 5.76 -5.35
CA ILE A 311 2.32 5.51 -4.08
C ILE A 311 3.33 5.60 -2.95
N PHE A 312 2.95 6.24 -1.85
CA PHE A 312 3.82 6.36 -0.69
C PHE A 312 4.19 4.95 -0.20
N LYS A 313 5.47 4.68 0.07
CA LYS A 313 5.91 3.36 0.53
C LYS A 313 5.18 2.93 1.82
N GLY A 314 4.90 3.89 2.71
CA GLY A 314 4.08 3.65 3.90
C GLY A 314 2.58 3.42 3.62
N GLU A 315 2.02 3.94 2.52
CA GLU A 315 0.63 3.63 2.10
C GLU A 315 0.46 2.16 1.67
N LEU A 316 1.50 1.49 1.16
CA LEU A 316 1.45 0.05 0.83
C LEU A 316 1.58 -0.85 2.06
N ILE A 317 2.25 -0.37 3.11
CA ILE A 317 2.24 -1.00 4.44
C ILE A 317 0.85 -0.83 5.07
N LEU A 318 0.24 0.35 4.92
CA LEU A 318 -1.13 0.64 5.33
C LEU A 318 -2.19 -0.05 4.46
N SER A 319 -1.97 -0.31 3.16
CA SER A 319 -2.95 -1.00 2.31
C SER A 319 -2.99 -2.50 2.57
N LYS A 320 -1.85 -3.13 2.90
CA LYS A 320 -1.83 -4.52 3.40
C LYS A 320 -2.45 -4.64 4.80
N TYR A 321 -2.32 -3.60 5.62
CA TYR A 321 -2.99 -3.48 6.92
C TYR A 321 -4.51 -3.24 6.76
N ASN A 322 -4.90 -2.32 5.86
CA ASN A 322 -6.28 -1.91 5.60
C ASN A 322 -7.06 -2.91 4.75
N GLU A 323 -6.45 -3.71 3.86
CA GLU A 323 -7.16 -4.82 3.20
C GLU A 323 -7.54 -5.93 4.20
N ARG A 324 -6.72 -6.16 5.22
CA ARG A 324 -7.07 -7.03 6.34
C ARG A 324 -8.21 -6.44 7.15
N ILE A 325 -8.11 -5.17 7.56
CA ILE A 325 -9.16 -4.50 8.34
C ILE A 325 -10.48 -4.36 7.55
N LEU A 326 -10.45 -3.99 6.26
CA LEU A 326 -11.65 -3.82 5.43
C LEU A 326 -12.35 -5.17 5.16
N LYS A 327 -11.59 -6.26 4.93
CA LYS A 327 -12.16 -7.62 4.89
C LYS A 327 -12.80 -8.01 6.23
N CYS A 328 -12.19 -7.64 7.36
CA CYS A 328 -12.78 -7.88 8.68
C CYS A 328 -14.05 -7.04 8.90
N TYR A 329 -14.05 -5.76 8.53
CA TYR A 329 -15.20 -4.86 8.67
C TYR A 329 -16.38 -5.32 7.81
N THR A 330 -16.12 -5.82 6.60
CA THR A 330 -17.16 -6.42 5.74
C THR A 330 -17.64 -7.77 6.25
N ALA A 331 -16.80 -8.57 6.91
CA ALA A 331 -17.20 -9.83 7.54
C ALA A 331 -18.12 -9.58 8.75
N VAL A 332 -17.78 -8.59 9.58
CA VAL A 332 -18.64 -8.07 10.67
C VAL A 332 -19.99 -7.60 10.15
N SER A 333 -20.00 -6.84 9.05
CA SER A 333 -21.22 -6.27 8.46
C SER A 333 -22.12 -7.29 7.74
N SER A 334 -21.64 -8.53 7.54
CA SER A 334 -22.37 -9.61 6.88
C SER A 334 -23.09 -10.57 7.84
N VAL A 335 -22.95 -10.37 9.15
CA VAL A 335 -23.82 -11.02 10.13
C VAL A 335 -25.21 -10.40 9.96
N LYS A 336 -26.16 -11.20 9.46
CA LYS A 336 -27.58 -10.80 9.45
C LYS A 336 -28.04 -10.65 10.90
N VAL A 337 -27.96 -9.42 11.43
CA VAL A 337 -28.65 -9.06 12.66
C VAL A 337 -30.14 -9.11 12.34
N ASN A 338 -30.82 -10.11 12.88
CA ASN A 338 -32.27 -10.16 12.83
C ASN A 338 -32.76 -8.94 13.61
N ALA A 339 -33.47 -8.03 12.93
CA ALA A 339 -33.89 -6.75 13.48
C ALA A 339 -34.98 -6.94 14.55
N LYS A 340 -34.56 -7.33 15.74
CA LYS A 340 -35.24 -7.17 17.03
C LYS A 340 -34.25 -7.57 18.12
N THR A 341 -34.11 -6.70 19.12
CA THR A 341 -33.25 -6.77 20.32
C THR A 341 -31.75 -6.40 20.19
N THR A 342 -31.42 -5.31 20.91
CA THR A 342 -30.10 -4.79 21.39
C THR A 342 -29.06 -4.27 20.38
N LYS A 343 -28.72 -2.97 20.51
CA LYS A 343 -27.48 -2.38 19.99
C LYS A 343 -26.28 -3.09 20.62
N GLU A 344 -25.69 -4.07 19.94
CA GLU A 344 -24.33 -4.50 20.27
C GLU A 344 -23.36 -3.47 19.69
N HIS A 345 -22.62 -2.80 20.57
CA HIS A 345 -21.43 -2.07 20.20
C HIS A 345 -20.43 -3.07 19.58
N HIS A 346 -19.91 -2.74 18.39
CA HIS A 346 -18.96 -3.58 17.68
C HIS A 346 -17.63 -2.84 17.64
N GLU A 347 -16.73 -3.17 18.56
CA GLU A 347 -15.40 -2.59 18.66
C GLU A 347 -14.47 -3.27 17.65
N PRO A 348 -14.02 -2.55 16.62
CA PRO A 348 -13.25 -3.16 15.52
C PRO A 348 -11.93 -3.77 15.97
N GLU A 349 -11.30 -3.24 17.02
CA GLU A 349 -10.04 -3.74 17.62
C GLU A 349 -10.15 -5.19 18.10
N CYS A 350 -11.36 -5.60 18.48
CA CYS A 350 -11.64 -6.91 19.06
C CYS A 350 -11.88 -8.00 18.03
N HIS A 351 -11.90 -7.66 16.75
CA HIS A 351 -12.13 -8.65 15.70
C HIS A 351 -10.88 -9.51 15.44
N PRO A 352 -11.01 -10.85 15.31
CA PRO A 352 -9.87 -11.79 15.16
C PRO A 352 -8.88 -11.56 14.03
N CYS A 353 -9.23 -10.72 13.06
CA CYS A 353 -8.34 -10.39 11.95
C CYS A 353 -7.79 -8.96 11.97
N VAL A 354 -8.10 -8.17 13.01
CA VAL A 354 -7.44 -6.89 13.31
C VAL A 354 -6.17 -7.11 14.13
N TYR A 355 -6.16 -8.08 15.04
CA TYR A 355 -4.99 -8.42 15.86
C TYR A 355 -4.19 -9.62 15.34
N ARG A 356 -2.89 -9.67 15.63
CA ARG A 356 -2.04 -10.84 15.41
C ARG A 356 -1.90 -11.66 16.70
N LYS A 357 -1.87 -12.98 16.57
CA LYS A 357 -1.67 -13.88 17.71
C LYS A 357 -0.19 -14.01 18.05
N LEU A 358 0.14 -13.84 19.32
CA LEU A 358 1.41 -14.23 19.92
C LEU A 358 1.13 -15.54 20.65
N ASN A 359 1.68 -16.65 20.15
CA ASN A 359 1.32 -18.00 20.60
C ASN A 359 2.51 -18.92 20.83
N GLU A 360 3.72 -18.44 20.58
CA GLU A 360 4.93 -19.22 20.71
C GLU A 360 5.13 -19.61 22.19
N ALA A 361 5.30 -20.91 22.46
CA ALA A 361 5.36 -21.44 23.82
C ALA A 361 6.46 -20.80 24.68
N TYR A 362 7.57 -20.40 24.05
CA TYR A 362 8.67 -19.74 24.72
C TYR A 362 8.39 -18.29 25.14
N ARG A 363 7.23 -17.71 24.79
CA ARG A 363 6.79 -16.39 25.28
C ARG A 363 6.15 -16.44 26.66
N TYR A 364 5.84 -17.63 27.16
CA TYR A 364 5.29 -17.78 28.50
C TYR A 364 6.33 -17.32 29.53
N TRP A 365 5.89 -16.57 30.55
CA TRP A 365 6.79 -15.90 31.50
C TRP A 365 7.83 -16.86 32.12
N ASN A 366 7.43 -18.06 32.53
CA ASN A 366 8.32 -19.03 33.19
C ASN A 366 9.18 -19.85 32.19
N HIS A 367 9.29 -19.41 30.93
CA HIS A 367 10.15 -20.08 29.98
C HIS A 367 11.58 -19.55 30.08
N THR A 368 12.48 -20.40 30.58
CA THR A 368 13.90 -20.11 30.81
C THR A 368 14.82 -20.96 29.95
N ASN A 369 14.29 -21.68 28.94
CA ASN A 369 15.13 -22.51 28.08
C ASN A 369 15.92 -21.60 27.13
N HIS A 370 17.22 -21.42 27.42
CA HIS A 370 18.13 -20.44 26.81
C HIS A 370 18.96 -20.86 25.58
N PRO A 371 18.76 -22.01 24.88
CA PRO A 371 19.66 -22.35 23.78
C PRO A 371 19.54 -21.39 22.58
N TYR A 372 18.43 -20.64 22.49
CA TYR A 372 18.25 -19.54 21.52
C TYR A 372 17.39 -18.44 22.14
N LEU A 373 18.03 -17.41 22.69
CA LEU A 373 17.33 -16.20 23.14
C LEU A 373 16.62 -15.56 21.96
N GLY A 374 15.37 -15.20 22.14
CA GLY A 374 14.61 -14.55 21.10
C GLY A 374 14.15 -13.16 21.50
N TYR A 375 13.67 -12.43 20.50
CA TYR A 375 13.35 -11.02 20.60
C TYR A 375 12.15 -10.64 19.75
N ASP A 376 11.61 -9.45 19.98
CA ASP A 376 10.43 -8.95 19.27
C ASP A 376 10.74 -7.89 18.21
N LYS A 377 11.99 -7.41 18.16
CA LYS A 377 12.44 -6.39 17.20
C LYS A 377 12.01 -6.71 15.75
N ASP A 378 12.15 -7.95 15.30
CA ASP A 378 11.81 -8.32 13.91
C ASP A 378 10.49 -9.06 13.76
N LYS A 379 9.78 -9.29 14.88
CA LYS A 379 8.47 -9.94 14.91
C LYS A 379 7.32 -8.94 14.99
N LEU A 380 7.55 -7.77 15.60
CA LEU A 380 6.50 -6.77 15.85
C LEU A 380 6.54 -5.61 14.84
N THR A 381 5.40 -4.95 14.66
CA THR A 381 5.21 -3.80 13.78
C THR A 381 4.51 -2.70 14.56
N ASN A 382 5.03 -1.47 14.51
CA ASN A 382 4.43 -0.33 15.20
C ASN A 382 3.00 -0.08 14.70
N GLY A 383 2.07 0.19 15.62
CA GLY A 383 0.66 0.45 15.30
C GLY A 383 -0.21 -0.79 15.05
N GLN A 384 0.33 -2.01 15.19
CA GLN A 384 -0.41 -3.27 15.05
C GLN A 384 -0.98 -3.74 16.40
N TRP A 385 -2.21 -4.25 16.39
CA TRP A 385 -2.81 -4.92 17.54
C TRP A 385 -2.33 -6.38 17.65
N TYR A 386 -2.10 -6.85 18.88
CA TYR A 386 -1.65 -8.19 19.20
C TYR A 386 -2.50 -8.82 20.31
N ARG A 387 -2.58 -10.15 20.32
CA ARG A 387 -3.27 -10.93 21.35
C ARG A 387 -2.39 -12.11 21.77
N PHE A 388 -2.21 -12.32 23.06
CA PHE A 388 -1.60 -13.53 23.60
C PHE A 388 -2.59 -14.70 23.53
N THR A 389 -2.16 -15.84 23.00
CA THR A 389 -3.00 -17.04 22.88
C THR A 389 -2.20 -18.33 23.06
N GLY A 390 -2.88 -19.43 23.36
CA GLY A 390 -2.27 -20.75 23.39
C GLY A 390 -1.17 -20.88 24.45
N ARG A 391 -0.02 -21.45 24.08
CA ARG A 391 1.07 -21.74 25.01
C ARG A 391 1.83 -20.49 25.47
N ALA A 392 1.68 -19.36 24.79
CA ALA A 392 2.26 -18.09 25.22
C ALA A 392 1.55 -17.47 26.44
N GLY A 393 0.36 -17.97 26.81
CA GLY A 393 -0.54 -17.32 27.75
C GLY A 393 -1.72 -16.65 27.05
N VAL A 394 -2.55 -15.95 27.81
CA VAL A 394 -3.77 -15.27 27.34
C VAL A 394 -3.71 -13.74 27.49
N MET A 395 -2.73 -13.24 28.24
CA MET A 395 -2.51 -11.81 28.47
C MET A 395 -1.06 -11.50 28.82
N MET A 396 -0.68 -10.22 28.86
CA MET A 396 0.59 -9.80 29.45
C MET A 396 0.49 -9.78 30.97
N ALA A 397 1.62 -9.91 31.66
CA ALA A 397 1.68 -9.66 33.10
C ALA A 397 1.44 -8.19 33.42
N ASN A 398 0.69 -7.89 34.46
CA ASN A 398 0.57 -6.57 35.08
C ASN A 398 1.50 -6.37 36.29
N TYR A 399 2.55 -7.19 36.36
CA TYR A 399 3.55 -7.22 37.42
C TYR A 399 4.91 -7.47 36.78
N CYS A 400 5.97 -7.08 37.48
CA CYS A 400 7.33 -7.23 36.98
C CYS A 400 7.68 -8.70 36.76
N ILE A 401 7.96 -9.07 35.50
CA ILE A 401 8.48 -10.39 35.15
C ILE A 401 10.01 -10.35 35.29
N PRO A 402 10.63 -11.31 36.00
CA PRO A 402 12.09 -11.37 36.14
C PRO A 402 12.83 -11.25 34.81
N HIS A 403 13.94 -10.50 34.78
CA HIS A 403 14.88 -10.55 33.65
C HIS A 403 15.30 -12.01 33.33
N LEU A 404 15.68 -12.28 32.08
CA LEU A 404 15.92 -13.66 31.56
C LEU A 404 14.66 -14.55 31.44
N SER A 405 13.46 -13.98 31.53
CA SER A 405 12.20 -14.70 31.33
C SER A 405 11.71 -14.70 29.88
N CYS A 406 10.72 -15.56 29.59
CA CYS A 406 10.11 -15.73 28.27
C CYS A 406 11.11 -15.86 27.11
N ASN A 407 12.20 -16.57 27.38
CA ASN A 407 13.32 -16.80 26.47
C ASN A 407 13.87 -15.51 25.85
N ALA A 408 14.02 -14.47 26.67
CA ALA A 408 14.59 -13.19 26.27
C ALA A 408 15.41 -12.60 27.42
N HIS A 409 16.35 -11.73 27.04
CA HIS A 409 17.21 -11.03 27.98
C HIS A 409 16.42 -10.01 28.82
N MET A 410 15.54 -9.25 28.14
CA MET A 410 14.67 -8.27 28.77
C MET A 410 13.21 -8.71 28.67
N ALA A 411 12.58 -8.93 29.82
CA ALA A 411 11.22 -9.41 29.93
C ALA A 411 10.22 -8.24 29.98
N GLY A 412 9.31 -8.20 29.01
CA GLY A 412 8.31 -7.15 28.85
C GLY A 412 7.00 -7.49 29.55
N TRP A 413 6.48 -6.53 30.31
CA TRP A 413 5.22 -6.59 31.09
C TRP A 413 4.50 -5.23 31.05
N ILE A 414 3.23 -5.15 31.45
CA ILE A 414 2.50 -3.87 31.52
C ILE A 414 2.57 -3.28 32.93
N ASN A 415 3.00 -2.03 33.05
CA ASN A 415 3.04 -1.30 34.30
C ASN A 415 1.74 -0.50 34.48
N GLY A 416 0.69 -1.23 34.89
CA GLY A 416 -0.65 -0.72 35.15
C GLY A 416 -1.67 -1.84 35.03
N SER A 417 -2.95 -1.51 35.13
CA SER A 417 -4.02 -2.51 35.12
C SER A 417 -4.58 -2.75 33.72
N HIS A 418 -5.05 -3.98 33.47
CA HIS A 418 -5.88 -4.26 32.29
C HIS A 418 -7.25 -3.57 32.43
N PRO A 419 -7.89 -3.20 31.29
CA PRO A 419 -9.24 -2.64 31.29
C PRO A 419 -10.28 -3.58 31.92
N MET A 420 -10.99 -3.11 32.94
CA MET A 420 -11.94 -3.93 33.70
C MET A 420 -13.28 -4.10 32.99
N ARG A 421 -13.76 -3.06 32.30
CA ARG A 421 -15.06 -3.11 31.60
C ARG A 421 -14.88 -3.67 30.20
N THR A 422 -15.84 -4.48 29.75
CA THR A 422 -15.91 -4.93 28.35
C THR A 422 -15.88 -3.73 27.42
N TYR A 423 -15.06 -3.80 26.38
CA TYR A 423 -14.84 -2.76 25.37
C TYR A 423 -14.23 -1.45 25.88
N GLN A 424 -13.65 -1.50 27.08
CA GLN A 424 -12.88 -0.38 27.59
C GLN A 424 -11.48 -0.36 26.98
N LEU A 425 -11.13 0.78 26.40
CA LEU A 425 -9.78 1.13 25.98
C LEU A 425 -9.05 1.83 27.13
N VAL A 426 -7.89 1.33 27.51
CA VAL A 426 -7.01 1.92 28.54
C VAL A 426 -5.63 2.14 27.94
N SER A 427 -5.04 3.29 28.23
CA SER A 427 -3.64 3.58 27.93
C SER A 427 -2.79 3.39 29.18
N THR A 428 -1.73 2.62 29.08
CA THR A 428 -0.75 2.36 30.15
C THR A 428 0.65 2.27 29.56
N THR A 429 1.61 1.69 30.28
CA THR A 429 3.01 1.58 29.86
C THR A 429 3.42 0.12 29.77
N VAL A 430 4.12 -0.27 28.70
CA VAL A 430 4.94 -1.50 28.70
C VAL A 430 6.29 -1.16 29.30
N CYS A 431 6.75 -1.97 30.24
CA CYS A 431 8.06 -1.91 30.86
C CYS A 431 8.86 -3.17 30.52
N PHE A 432 10.16 -3.02 30.32
CA PHE A 432 11.09 -4.14 30.17
C PHE A 432 12.04 -4.21 31.37
N HIS A 433 12.05 -5.36 32.04
CA HIS A 433 12.97 -5.63 33.13
C HIS A 433 14.36 -5.95 32.58
N TRP A 434 15.37 -5.20 33.04
CA TRP A 434 16.78 -5.50 32.85
C TRP A 434 17.55 -5.35 34.17
N ASN A 435 18.44 -6.31 34.45
CA ASN A 435 19.21 -6.37 35.71
C ASN A 435 18.28 -6.26 36.95
N GLN A 436 18.49 -5.24 37.80
CA GLN A 436 17.67 -4.98 38.98
C GLN A 436 16.54 -3.98 38.72
N ASN A 437 16.43 -3.41 37.52
CA ASN A 437 15.41 -2.41 37.19
C ASN A 437 14.25 -3.05 36.41
N CYS A 438 13.10 -3.19 37.08
CA CYS A 438 11.86 -3.72 36.52
C CYS A 438 11.31 -2.92 35.34
N CYS A 439 11.68 -1.65 35.18
CA CYS A 439 11.25 -0.81 34.07
C CYS A 439 12.44 -0.01 33.53
N TYR A 440 13.45 -0.72 33.01
CA TYR A 440 14.65 -0.10 32.45
C TYR A 440 14.37 0.65 31.13
N ILE A 441 13.54 0.05 30.26
CA ILE A 441 13.03 0.69 29.04
C ILE A 441 11.51 0.60 29.06
N SER A 442 10.83 1.64 28.60
CA SER A 442 9.38 1.68 28.57
C SER A 442 8.81 2.45 27.38
N TYR A 443 7.54 2.19 27.07
CA TYR A 443 6.79 2.93 26.06
C TYR A 443 5.27 2.85 26.32
N PRO A 444 4.46 3.81 25.84
CA PRO A 444 3.00 3.80 26.03
C PRO A 444 2.30 2.74 25.17
N VAL A 445 1.34 2.03 25.75
CA VAL A 445 0.54 0.99 25.10
C VAL A 445 -0.95 1.24 25.28
N GLU A 446 -1.72 0.99 24.24
CA GLU A 446 -3.19 0.94 24.29
C GLU A 446 -3.65 -0.51 24.46
N ILE A 447 -4.57 -0.76 25.40
CA ILE A 447 -5.11 -2.08 25.74
C ILE A 447 -6.63 -2.02 25.68
N MET A 448 -7.25 -2.96 24.97
CA MET A 448 -8.71 -3.07 24.84
C MET A 448 -9.20 -4.40 25.44
N ASN A 449 -10.27 -4.36 26.23
CA ASN A 449 -10.97 -5.57 26.70
C ASN A 449 -12.00 -6.03 25.67
N CYS A 450 -11.76 -7.17 25.05
CA CYS A 450 -12.56 -7.70 23.96
C CYS A 450 -13.49 -8.82 24.38
N LYS A 451 -14.19 -8.63 25.51
CA LYS A 451 -15.17 -9.58 26.06
C LYS A 451 -14.54 -10.96 26.29
N GLY A 452 -13.68 -11.04 27.30
CA GLY A 452 -13.03 -12.28 27.75
C GLY A 452 -11.60 -12.47 27.22
N PHE A 453 -11.03 -11.48 26.55
CA PHE A 453 -9.60 -11.45 26.23
C PHE A 453 -9.13 -10.01 26.02
N TYR A 454 -7.81 -9.82 26.04
CA TYR A 454 -7.20 -8.50 25.83
C TYR A 454 -6.44 -8.44 24.51
N VAL A 455 -6.50 -7.28 23.87
CA VAL A 455 -5.64 -6.94 22.73
C VAL A 455 -4.78 -5.73 23.08
N TYR A 456 -3.56 -5.71 22.55
CA TYR A 456 -2.51 -4.74 22.89
C TYR A 456 -1.94 -4.11 21.64
N LYS A 457 -1.82 -2.79 21.59
CA LYS A 457 -1.19 -2.08 20.48
C LYS A 457 0.32 -1.93 20.74
N LEU A 458 1.03 -3.05 20.67
CA LEU A 458 2.45 -3.15 21.03
C LEU A 458 3.35 -2.43 20.02
N GLN A 459 4.48 -1.94 20.51
CA GLN A 459 5.53 -1.31 19.70
C GLN A 459 6.72 -2.26 19.53
N LYS A 460 7.42 -2.12 18.39
CA LYS A 460 8.69 -2.76 18.11
C LYS A 460 9.74 -2.26 19.12
N PRO A 461 10.34 -3.12 19.95
CA PRO A 461 11.40 -2.69 20.86
C PRO A 461 12.63 -2.20 20.09
N GLY A 462 13.26 -1.12 20.58
CA GLY A 462 14.52 -0.62 20.00
C GLY A 462 15.69 -1.60 20.20
N ASP A 463 15.70 -2.29 21.34
CA ASP A 463 16.71 -3.27 21.72
C ASP A 463 16.34 -4.69 21.23
N SER A 464 17.28 -5.37 20.58
CA SER A 464 17.13 -6.75 20.08
C SER A 464 17.18 -7.80 21.18
N ARG A 465 17.20 -7.41 22.45
CA ARG A 465 17.17 -8.30 23.62
C ARG A 465 15.81 -8.36 24.31
N ALA A 466 14.88 -7.51 23.87
CA ALA A 466 13.57 -7.32 24.50
C ALA A 466 12.45 -8.14 23.84
N ARG A 467 11.58 -8.69 24.68
CA ARG A 467 10.39 -9.46 24.27
C ARG A 467 9.24 -9.26 25.23
N HIS A 468 8.03 -9.20 24.70
CA HIS A 468 6.79 -9.16 25.47
C HIS A 468 6.44 -10.57 25.93
N CYS A 469 6.31 -10.75 27.24
CA CYS A 469 6.00 -12.01 27.86
C CYS A 469 4.50 -12.15 28.11
N GLY A 470 3.99 -13.39 28.05
CA GLY A 470 2.60 -13.71 28.34
C GLY A 470 2.43 -14.60 29.57
N VAL A 471 1.23 -14.54 30.16
CA VAL A 471 0.82 -15.27 31.37
C VAL A 471 -0.55 -15.90 31.16
N LYS A 472 -0.88 -16.95 31.94
CA LYS A 472 -2.18 -17.65 31.85
C LYS A 472 -3.26 -17.01 32.72
N ASP A 473 -2.87 -16.46 33.87
CA ASP A 473 -3.66 -15.62 34.76
C ASP A 473 -2.70 -14.63 35.44
N SER A 474 -3.22 -13.56 36.02
CA SER A 474 -2.43 -12.72 36.92
C SER A 474 -2.01 -13.62 38.09
N PRO A 475 -0.72 -13.78 38.43
CA PRO A 475 -0.36 -14.35 39.69
C PRO A 475 -0.99 -13.48 40.78
N PRO A 476 -1.32 -14.08 41.94
CA PRO A 476 -1.82 -13.31 43.06
C PRO A 476 -0.84 -12.17 43.36
N PRO A 477 -1.32 -10.98 43.74
CA PRO A 477 -0.44 -9.91 44.22
C PRO A 477 0.49 -10.50 45.28
N GLN A 478 1.79 -10.22 45.17
CA GLN A 478 2.77 -10.56 46.20
C GLN A 478 2.26 -10.00 47.53
N GLY A 479 1.74 -10.88 48.39
CA GLY A 479 0.99 -10.49 49.57
C GLY A 479 0.21 -11.59 50.29
N GLU A 480 0.05 -12.80 49.73
CA GLU A 480 -0.54 -13.94 50.45
C GLU A 480 0.22 -15.25 50.17
N THR A 481 1.42 -15.35 50.73
CA THR A 481 2.21 -16.61 50.79
C THR A 481 2.40 -17.07 52.23
N GLU A 482 1.34 -17.06 53.05
CA GLU A 482 1.41 -17.69 54.39
C GLU A 482 0.17 -18.50 54.83
N ALA A 483 -0.87 -18.68 54.00
CA ALA A 483 -2.10 -19.35 54.46
C ALA A 483 -2.50 -20.65 53.76
N ARG A 484 -1.63 -21.27 52.94
CA ARG A 484 -1.96 -22.53 52.24
C ARG A 484 -0.92 -23.65 52.37
N GLU A 485 -0.19 -23.66 53.47
CA GLU A 485 0.69 -24.78 53.85
C GLU A 485 0.24 -25.46 55.16
N LEU A 486 -1.07 -25.55 55.40
CA LEU A 486 -1.63 -26.22 56.59
C LEU A 486 -2.78 -27.22 56.34
N LEU A 487 -3.08 -27.62 55.09
CA LEU A 487 -4.17 -28.57 54.82
C LEU A 487 -3.81 -29.80 53.98
N LEU A 488 -2.53 -30.15 53.87
CA LEU A 488 -2.10 -31.43 53.33
C LEU A 488 -0.94 -32.01 54.17
N LYS A 489 -1.24 -32.41 55.41
CA LYS A 489 -0.48 -33.49 56.05
C LYS A 489 -1.35 -34.75 56.03
N PRO A 490 -0.83 -35.90 55.57
CA PRO A 490 -1.56 -37.15 55.63
C PRO A 490 -1.70 -37.59 57.09
N ASP A 491 -2.91 -38.01 57.43
CA ASP A 491 -3.28 -38.57 58.71
C ASP A 491 -2.67 -39.99 58.82
N THR A 492 -1.49 -40.08 59.42
CA THR A 492 -0.92 -41.36 59.87
C THR A 492 -0.88 -41.34 61.38
N ASN A 493 -1.98 -41.73 62.03
CA ASN A 493 -1.98 -42.58 63.23
C ASN A 493 -3.41 -42.91 63.69
N ARG A 494 -3.89 -44.09 63.28
CA ARG A 494 -4.86 -44.88 64.06
C ARG A 494 -4.54 -46.36 63.90
N VAL A 495 -3.63 -46.84 64.75
CA VAL A 495 -3.59 -48.23 65.21
C VAL A 495 -3.41 -48.18 66.73
N LEU A 496 -4.42 -48.76 67.39
CA LEU A 496 -4.62 -49.04 68.82
C LEU A 496 -4.97 -47.85 69.72
#